data_AF-A0A497MLB2-F1
#
_entry.id   AF-A0A497MLB2-F1
#
_cell.length_a   1.000
_cell.length_b   1.000
_cell.length_c   1.000
_cell.angle_alpha   90.00
_cell.angle_beta   90.00
_cell.angle_gamma   90.00
#
_symmetry.space_group_name_H-M   'P 1'
#
loop_
_entity.id
_entity.type
_entity.pdbx_description
1 polymer ?
#
loop_
_entity_poly.entity_id
_entity_poly.type
_entity_poly.pdbx_seq_one_letter_code
_entity_poly.pdbx_strand_id
1 'polypeptide(L)' 'MEEEKPEVAAPKTFIELTKVKGIGPKWSERLRNAGVNSADDLAKCNSKDLAEKLGVSEKIVSRWIRNANEIVANK' A
#
# COMPACT_ATOMS: atom_id res chain seq x y z
N MET A 1 10.56 -0.35 -29.64
CA MET A 1 11.17 0.20 -28.41
C MET A 1 10.60 -0.60 -27.27
N GLU A 2 11.38 -1.60 -26.87
CA GLU A 2 11.32 -2.19 -25.54
C GLU A 2 11.66 -1.12 -24.49
N GLU A 3 11.47 -1.51 -23.23
CA GLU A 3 11.99 -0.91 -22.00
C GLU A 3 11.05 0.16 -21.38
N GLU A 4 10.37 -0.04 -20.24
CA GLU A 4 10.52 -1.01 -19.16
C GLU A 4 9.16 -1.35 -18.53
N LYS A 5 8.89 -2.65 -18.33
CA LYS A 5 8.10 -3.10 -17.18
C LYS A 5 8.79 -2.53 -15.93
N PRO A 6 8.09 -1.88 -14.99
CA PRO A 6 8.58 -1.93 -13.63
C PRO A 6 8.29 -3.35 -13.11
N GLU A 7 9.19 -4.28 -13.44
CA GLU A 7 9.56 -5.35 -12.53
C GLU A 7 10.19 -4.67 -11.31
N VAL A 8 9.39 -4.08 -10.42
CA VAL A 8 9.92 -3.74 -9.11
C VAL A 8 9.89 -5.04 -8.32
N ALA A 9 11.04 -5.69 -8.33
CA ALA A 9 11.39 -6.83 -7.49
C ALA A 9 11.16 -6.52 -6.00
N ALA A 10 10.52 -7.45 -5.30
CA ALA A 10 11.10 -8.02 -4.08
C ALA A 10 10.20 -9.16 -3.55
N PRO A 11 10.67 -10.43 -3.55
CA PRO A 11 10.10 -11.46 -2.70
C PRO A 11 10.52 -11.11 -1.27
N LYS A 12 9.71 -10.30 -0.57
CA LYS A 12 9.98 -9.93 0.82
C LYS A 12 8.80 -10.44 1.63
N THR A 13 9.12 -11.27 2.62
CA THR A 13 8.27 -11.90 3.64
C THR A 13 7.52 -10.88 4.50
N PHE A 14 6.71 -10.02 3.88
CA PHE A 14 5.89 -9.00 4.52
C PHE A 14 4.52 -8.99 3.83
N ILE A 15 3.51 -8.53 4.57
CA ILE A 15 2.12 -8.58 4.10
C ILE A 15 1.97 -7.65 2.90
N GLU A 16 1.65 -8.25 1.75
CA GLU A 16 1.41 -7.48 0.53
C GLU A 16 0.25 -6.52 0.70
N LEU A 17 0.38 -5.34 0.11
CA LEU A 17 -0.68 -4.33 0.09
C LEU A 17 -1.94 -4.85 -0.62
N THR A 18 -1.80 -5.77 -1.56
CA THR A 18 -2.90 -6.45 -2.27
C THR A 18 -3.77 -7.31 -1.35
N LYS A 19 -3.28 -7.70 -0.16
CA LYS A 19 -4.09 -8.38 0.87
C LYS A 19 -5.06 -7.42 1.57
N VAL A 20 -4.77 -6.13 1.56
CA VAL A 20 -5.59 -5.11 2.20
C VAL A 20 -6.86 -4.93 1.37
N LYS A 21 -8.02 -5.17 2.00
CA LYS A 21 -9.30 -5.12 1.31
C LYS A 21 -9.58 -3.70 0.79
N GLY A 22 -9.67 -3.57 -0.54
CA GLY A 22 -9.84 -2.28 -1.23
C GLY A 22 -8.56 -1.68 -1.80
N ILE A 23 -7.39 -2.30 -1.59
CA ILE A 23 -6.16 -2.00 -2.34
C ILE A 23 -6.03 -3.07 -3.44
N GLY A 24 -6.25 -2.65 -4.69
CA GLY A 24 -5.98 -3.49 -5.86
C GLY A 24 -4.51 -3.40 -6.32
N PRO A 25 -4.11 -4.19 -7.33
CA PRO A 25 -2.75 -4.21 -7.87
C PRO A 25 -2.26 -2.82 -8.34
N LYS A 26 -3.17 -2.00 -8.90
CA LYS A 26 -2.87 -0.60 -9.28
C LYS A 26 -2.51 0.28 -8.08
N TRP A 27 -3.22 0.13 -6.97
CA TRP A 27 -2.96 0.93 -5.76
C TRP A 27 -1.73 0.44 -5.02
N SER A 28 -1.50 -0.87 -4.95
CA SER A 28 -0.28 -1.42 -4.35
C SER A 28 0.98 -0.94 -5.07
N GLU A 29 0.95 -0.84 -6.39
CA GLU A 29 2.08 -0.35 -7.17
C GLU A 29 2.32 1.15 -6.95
N ARG A 30 1.26 1.96 -6.87
CA ARG A 30 1.36 3.39 -6.52
C ARG A 30 1.88 3.62 -5.11
N LEU A 31 1.38 2.86 -4.15
CA LEU A 31 1.82 2.89 -2.75
C LEU A 31 3.30 2.54 -2.65
N ARG A 32 3.73 1.53 -3.40
CA ARG A 32 5.11 1.09 -3.46
C ARG A 32 6.03 2.13 -4.08
N ASN A 33 5.58 2.83 -5.11
CA ASN A 33 6.27 4.01 -5.65
C ASN A 33 6.32 5.17 -4.65
N ALA A 34 5.31 5.31 -3.79
CA ALA A 34 5.30 6.29 -2.69
C ALA A 34 6.18 5.89 -1.48
N GLY A 35 6.85 4.73 -1.54
CA GLY A 35 7.72 4.20 -0.47
C GLY A 35 7.03 3.16 0.42
N VAL A 36 5.72 2.99 0.32
CA VAL A 36 4.94 2.05 1.12
C VAL A 36 4.96 0.67 0.45
N ASN A 37 5.80 -0.22 0.97
CA ASN A 37 6.01 -1.54 0.36
C ASN A 37 5.15 -2.65 0.98
N SER A 38 4.49 -2.41 2.12
CA SER A 38 3.78 -3.46 2.87
C SER A 38 2.65 -2.89 3.72
N ALA A 39 1.72 -3.75 4.15
CA ALA A 39 0.62 -3.37 5.03
C ALA A 39 1.11 -2.82 6.39
N ASP A 40 2.24 -3.31 6.91
CA ASP A 40 2.86 -2.77 8.14
C ASP A 40 3.28 -1.30 7.97
N ASP A 41 3.90 -0.99 6.83
CA ASP A 41 4.35 0.35 6.46
C ASP A 41 3.15 1.29 6.27
N LEU A 42 2.09 0.77 5.63
CA LEU A 42 0.82 1.48 5.47
C LEU A 42 0.15 1.75 6.83
N ALA A 43 0.15 0.77 7.74
CA ALA A 43 -0.46 0.89 9.06
C ALA A 43 0.27 1.90 9.97
N LYS A 44 1.57 2.11 9.73
CA LYS A 44 2.41 3.11 10.41
C LYS A 44 2.36 4.50 9.75
N CYS A 45 1.95 4.57 8.48
CA CYS A 45 1.78 5.83 7.76
C CYS A 45 0.56 6.62 8.25
N ASN A 46 0.57 7.93 8.00
CA ASN A 46 -0.57 8.79 8.29
C ASN A 46 -1.53 8.81 7.10
N SER A 47 -2.82 8.54 7.34
CA SER A 47 -3.83 8.52 6.27
C SER A 47 -3.94 9.82 5.51
N LYS A 48 -3.68 10.94 6.18
CA LYS A 48 -3.81 12.28 5.61
C LYS A 48 -2.69 12.59 4.63
N ASP A 49 -1.45 12.43 5.07
CA ASP A 49 -0.24 12.61 4.25
C ASP A 49 -0.25 11.68 3.02
N LEU A 50 -0.65 10.42 3.25
CA LEU A 50 -0.71 9.41 2.21
C LEU A 50 -1.87 9.69 1.23
N ALA A 51 -3.00 10.20 1.71
CA ALA A 51 -4.12 10.63 0.88
C ALA A 51 -3.73 11.78 -0.05
N GLU A 52 -3.02 12.78 0.48
CA GLU A 52 -2.52 13.92 -0.31
C GLU A 52 -1.48 13.47 -1.35
N LYS A 53 -0.51 12.62 -0.96
CA LYS A 53 0.50 12.08 -1.89
C LYS A 53 -0.08 11.25 -3.02
N LEU A 54 -1.10 10.44 -2.72
CA LEU A 54 -1.71 9.53 -3.70
C LEU A 54 -2.89 10.15 -4.45
N GLY A 55 -3.33 11.35 -4.05
CA GLY A 55 -4.52 12.01 -4.60
C GLY A 55 -5.81 11.22 -4.36
N VAL A 56 -5.96 10.59 -3.20
CA VAL A 56 -7.14 9.81 -2.82
C VAL A 56 -7.85 10.44 -1.63
N SER A 57 -9.14 10.15 -1.45
CA SER A 57 -9.85 10.60 -0.26
C SER A 57 -9.28 9.95 1.00
N GLU A 58 -9.10 10.76 2.06
CA GLU A 58 -8.72 10.28 3.40
C GLU A 58 -9.58 9.10 3.85
N LYS A 59 -10.90 9.13 3.62
CA LYS A 59 -11.80 8.01 3.94
C LYS A 59 -11.34 6.66 3.37
N ILE A 60 -10.82 6.66 2.14
CA ILE A 60 -10.33 5.45 1.47
C ILE A 60 -9.05 4.99 2.14
N VAL A 61 -8.13 5.93 2.40
CA VAL A 61 -6.85 5.62 3.06
C VAL A 61 -7.05 5.14 4.49
N SER A 62 -7.89 5.80 5.29
CA SER A 62 -8.23 5.37 6.64
C SER A 62 -8.79 3.94 6.64
N ARG A 63 -9.58 3.58 5.61
CA ARG A 63 -10.06 2.21 5.43
C ARG A 63 -8.90 1.25 5.14
N TRP A 64 -7.97 1.63 4.28
CA TRP A 64 -6.80 0.80 3.99
C TRP A 64 -5.91 0.63 5.23
N ILE A 65 -5.61 1.70 5.96
CA ILE A 65 -4.82 1.66 7.20
C ILE A 65 -5.48 0.77 8.22
N ARG A 66 -6.79 0.89 8.43
CA ARG A 66 -7.53 0.02 9.35
C ARG A 66 -7.40 -1.46 8.96
N ASN A 67 -7.68 -1.79 7.70
CA ASN A 67 -7.56 -3.17 7.22
C ASN A 67 -6.12 -3.68 7.32
N ALA A 68 -5.13 -2.84 7.02
CA ALA A 68 -3.73 -3.18 7.14
C ALA A 68 -3.33 -3.44 8.60
N ASN A 69 -3.79 -2.60 9.53
CA ASN A 69 -3.59 -2.77 10.96
C ASN A 69 -4.20 -4.09 11.45
N GLU A 70 -5.42 -4.42 11.02
CA GLU A 70 -6.05 -5.72 11.34
C GLU A 70 -5.23 -6.91 10.84
N ILE A 71 -4.67 -6.86 9.62
CA ILE A 71 -3.85 -7.95 9.08
C ILE A 71 -2.51 -8.06 9.81
N VAL A 72 -1.89 -6.93 10.16
CA VAL A 72 -0.61 -6.90 10.89
C VAL A 72 -0.80 -7.35 12.34
N ALA A 73 -1.93 -6.99 12.97
CA ALA A 73 -2.27 -7.41 14.32
C ALA A 73 -2.65 -8.90 14.41
N ASN A 74 -3.16 -9.50 13.33
CA ASN A 74 -3.49 -10.93 13.24
C ASN A 74 -2.33 -11.80 12.70
N LYS A 75 -1.10 -11.28 12.65
CA LYS A 75 0.08 -12.01 12.17
C LYS A 75 0.67 -12.93 13.25
#